data_AF-A0A3C0G3L9-F1
#
_entry.id   AF-A0A3C0G3L9-F1
#
_cell.length_a   1.000
_cell.length_b   1.000
_cell.length_c   1.000
_cell.angle_alpha   90.00
_cell.angle_beta   90.00
_cell.angle_gamma   90.00
#
_symmetry.space_group_name_H-M   'P 1'
#
loop_
_entity.id
_entity.type
_entity.pdbx_description
1 polymer ?
#
loop_
_entity_poly.entity_id
_entity_poly.type
_entity_poly.pdbx_seq_one_letter_code
_entity_poly.pdbx_strand_id
1 'polypeptide(L)'
;MYEFRVHTLVDITDNGVLQKPFPFKTLGGEVVHDKQSLAMARNQNNNFNTMLQLLQIRGNITWEQPPMRLDQTLGNTGFGRFYEGKHNSWHFQFFTEQMEVYGDAQDPTGQLKDDFNLVPIINFCKETATFPTSTFITQDHNTINTYFSYTGIYNK
;
A
#
# COMPACT_ATOMS: atom_id res chain seq x y z
N MET A 1 6.81 7.84 -18.93
CA MET A 1 6.97 6.87 -17.82
C MET A 1 5.75 5.95 -17.81
N TYR A 2 5.82 4.77 -17.21
CA TYR A 2 4.70 3.83 -17.10
C TYR A 2 4.08 3.99 -15.71
N GLU A 3 2.76 4.23 -15.65
CA GLU A 3 2.04 4.50 -14.40
C GLU A 3 1.41 3.23 -13.83
N PHE A 4 1.70 2.97 -12.56
CA PHE A 4 1.13 1.87 -11.77
C PHE A 4 0.52 2.40 -10.47
N ARG A 5 -0.39 1.61 -9.90
CA ARG A 5 -0.97 1.86 -8.59
C ARG A 5 -1.02 0.61 -7.73
N VAL A 6 -0.70 0.78 -6.46
CA VAL A 6 -0.99 -0.19 -5.39
C VAL A 6 -2.28 0.22 -4.71
N HIS A 7 -3.18 -0.74 -4.52
CA HIS A 7 -4.41 -0.59 -3.75
C HIS A 7 -4.36 -1.61 -2.62
N THR A 8 -4.37 -1.16 -1.37
CA THR A 8 -4.23 -2.08 -0.22
C THR A 8 -5.16 -1.72 0.93
N LEU A 9 -5.60 -2.71 1.69
CA LEU A 9 -6.27 -2.54 2.98
C LEU A 9 -5.26 -2.47 4.14
N VAL A 10 -3.98 -2.73 3.88
CA VAL A 10 -2.89 -2.61 4.85
C VAL A 10 -2.53 -1.14 5.05
N ASP A 11 -2.33 -0.71 6.29
CA ASP A 11 -1.97 0.66 6.58
C ASP A 11 -0.51 0.93 6.19
N ILE A 12 -0.34 1.62 5.07
CA ILE A 12 0.94 2.06 4.51
C ILE A 12 1.10 3.59 4.63
N THR A 13 0.52 4.21 5.65
CA THR A 13 0.59 5.68 5.84
C THR A 13 2.04 6.14 6.00
N ASP A 14 2.49 7.08 5.16
CA ASP A 14 3.78 7.75 5.34
C ASP A 14 3.65 8.92 6.33
N ASN A 15 4.28 8.77 7.49
CA ASN A 15 4.30 9.78 8.53
C ASN A 15 5.52 10.71 8.47
N GLY A 16 6.48 10.45 7.58
CA GLY A 16 7.75 11.18 7.50
C GLY A 16 8.60 11.04 8.77
N VAL A 17 9.33 12.11 9.11
CA VAL A 17 10.24 12.12 10.28
C VAL A 17 9.46 12.18 11.59
N LEU A 18 9.64 11.15 12.42
CA LEU A 18 8.95 10.96 13.70
C LEU A 18 9.77 11.38 14.93
N GLN A 19 11.05 11.76 14.78
CA GLN A 19 11.91 12.18 15.89
C GLN A 19 11.59 13.62 16.31
N LYS A 20 10.46 13.80 16.99
CA LYS A 20 9.95 15.11 17.43
C LYS A 20 9.43 15.01 18.88
N PRO A 21 9.49 16.10 19.66
CA PRO A 21 8.86 16.14 20.98
C PRO A 21 7.33 16.03 20.85
N PHE A 22 6.68 15.38 21.82
CA PHE A 22 5.23 15.28 21.84
C PHE A 22 4.57 16.56 22.38
N PRO A 23 3.31 16.84 21.97
CA PRO A 23 2.61 16.22 20.84
C PRO A 23 3.03 16.83 19.50
N PHE A 24 2.91 16.08 18.41
CA PHE A 24 3.12 16.61 17.06
C PHE A 24 2.18 15.95 16.04
N LYS A 25 2.01 16.61 14.89
CA LYS A 25 1.28 16.07 13.74
C LYS A 25 2.27 15.53 12.70
N THR A 26 2.02 14.33 12.18
CA THR A 26 2.84 13.68 11.15
C THR A 26 2.50 14.21 9.75
N LEU A 27 3.32 13.84 8.75
CA LEU A 27 3.02 14.14 7.35
C LEU A 27 1.67 13.52 6.91
N GLY A 28 1.43 12.26 7.27
CA GLY A 28 0.17 11.55 7.06
C GLY A 28 -1.02 12.07 7.88
N GLY A 29 -0.84 13.15 8.65
CA GLY A 29 -1.90 13.80 9.39
C GLY A 29 -2.24 13.19 10.75
N GLU A 30 -1.44 12.23 11.21
CA GLU A 30 -1.61 11.55 12.49
C GLU A 30 -1.14 12.40 13.67
N VAL A 31 -1.85 12.33 14.80
CA VAL A 31 -1.47 13.06 16.02
C VAL A 31 -0.73 12.12 16.97
N VAL A 32 0.58 12.33 17.09
CA VAL A 32 1.45 11.58 17.98
C VAL A 32 1.58 12.34 19.29
N HIS A 33 1.08 11.77 20.38
CA HIS A 33 1.00 12.41 21.70
C HIS A 33 1.60 11.57 22.82
N ASP A 34 1.96 10.31 22.54
CA ASP A 34 2.56 9.39 23.49
C ASP A 34 3.42 8.33 22.79
N LYS A 35 3.97 7.39 23.57
CA LYS A 35 4.80 6.29 23.04
C LYS A 35 4.00 5.30 22.19
N GLN A 36 2.71 5.12 22.44
CA GLN A 36 1.87 4.15 21.72
C GLN A 36 1.51 4.66 20.33
N SER A 37 1.02 5.90 20.24
CA SER A 37 0.78 6.63 18.97
C SER A 37 2.07 6.76 18.15
N LEU A 38 3.23 6.95 18.80
CA LEU A 38 4.52 6.93 18.10
C LEU A 38 4.87 5.54 17.54
N ALA A 39 4.63 4.48 18.31
CA ALA A 39 4.89 3.11 17.86
C ALA A 39 3.99 2.72 16.68
N MET A 40 2.72 3.10 16.71
CA MET A 40 1.79 2.90 15.59
C MET A 40 2.26 3.65 14.34
N ALA A 41 2.65 4.93 14.46
CA ALA A 41 3.18 5.69 13.33
C ALA A 41 4.46 5.08 12.72
N ARG A 42 5.31 4.45 13.55
CA ARG A 42 6.47 3.69 13.08
C ARG A 42 6.07 2.43 12.32
N ASN A 43 5.07 1.70 12.80
CA ASN A 43 4.58 0.49 12.13
C ASN A 43 3.99 0.81 10.75
N GLN A 44 3.24 1.91 10.64
CA GLN A 44 2.74 2.41 9.35
C GLN A 44 3.88 2.74 8.38
N ASN A 45 4.91 3.47 8.85
CA ASN A 45 6.11 3.74 8.04
C ASN A 45 6.84 2.45 7.65
N ASN A 46 6.91 1.45 8.53
CA ASN A 46 7.54 0.17 8.22
C ASN A 46 6.79 -0.59 7.12
N ASN A 47 5.45 -0.66 7.18
CA ASN A 47 4.64 -1.24 6.11
C ASN A 47 4.85 -0.51 4.78
N PHE A 48 4.87 0.84 4.79
CA PHE A 48 5.17 1.65 3.61
C PHE A 48 6.57 1.33 3.04
N ASN A 49 7.58 1.23 3.89
CA ASN A 49 8.95 0.87 3.49
C ASN A 49 9.03 -0.54 2.90
N THR A 50 8.35 -1.53 3.49
CA THR A 50 8.27 -2.88 2.94
C THR A 50 7.65 -2.85 1.53
N MET A 51 6.54 -2.13 1.35
CA MET A 51 5.91 -1.97 0.03
C MET A 51 6.87 -1.30 -0.97
N LEU A 52 7.57 -0.22 -0.60
CA LEU A 52 8.56 0.44 -1.47
C LEU A 52 9.73 -0.48 -1.84
N GLN A 53 10.20 -1.32 -0.92
CA GLN A 53 11.26 -2.30 -1.19
C GLN A 53 10.78 -3.34 -2.20
N LEU A 54 9.58 -3.89 -2.02
CA LEU A 54 9.00 -4.87 -2.93
C LEU A 54 8.80 -4.32 -4.33
N LEU A 55 8.31 -3.09 -4.47
CA LEU A 55 8.20 -2.43 -5.78
C LEU A 55 9.59 -2.30 -6.45
N GLN A 56 10.64 -2.10 -5.68
CA GLN A 56 11.99 -1.83 -6.20
C GLN A 56 12.84 -3.07 -6.49
N ILE A 57 12.37 -4.28 -6.21
CA ILE A 57 13.19 -5.49 -6.45
C ILE A 57 13.40 -5.78 -7.95
N ARG A 58 12.50 -5.27 -8.81
CA ARG A 58 12.55 -5.50 -10.27
C ARG A 58 12.98 -4.28 -11.09
N GLY A 59 12.85 -3.09 -10.52
CA GLY A 59 13.22 -1.85 -11.19
C GLY A 59 13.05 -0.65 -10.27
N ASN A 60 13.78 0.42 -10.57
CA ASN A 60 13.64 1.67 -9.84
C ASN A 60 12.28 2.29 -10.12
N ILE A 61 11.63 2.76 -9.06
CA ILE A 61 10.38 3.50 -9.15
C ILE A 61 10.60 4.97 -8.80
N THR A 62 9.74 5.83 -9.32
CA THR A 62 9.54 7.19 -8.81
C THR A 62 8.10 7.39 -8.40
N TRP A 63 7.84 8.32 -7.48
CA TRP A 63 6.48 8.70 -7.07
C TRP A 63 6.48 10.18 -6.68
N GLU A 64 5.32 10.81 -6.80
CA GLU A 64 5.19 12.25 -6.53
C GLU A 64 4.43 12.55 -5.24
N GLN A 65 3.58 11.63 -4.80
CA GLN A 65 2.70 11.80 -3.64
C GLN A 65 2.84 10.60 -2.69
N PRO A 66 2.70 10.81 -1.37
CA PRO A 66 2.62 9.70 -0.41
C PRO A 66 1.32 8.90 -0.61
N PRO A 67 1.20 7.71 -0.01
CA PRO A 67 -0.03 6.94 -0.03
C PRO A 67 -1.22 7.74 0.51
N MET A 68 -2.33 7.69 -0.22
CA MET A 68 -3.57 8.35 0.16
C MET A 68 -4.51 7.35 0.84
N ARG A 69 -4.97 7.68 2.06
CA ARG A 69 -6.01 6.93 2.75
C ARG A 69 -7.40 7.39 2.29
N LEU A 70 -8.24 6.45 1.90
CA LEU A 70 -9.66 6.63 1.60
C LEU A 70 -10.51 5.81 2.58
N ASP A 71 -11.70 6.30 2.88
CA ASP A 71 -12.73 5.58 3.64
C ASP A 71 -13.92 5.36 2.69
N GLN A 72 -13.98 4.18 2.08
CA GLN A 72 -14.87 3.89 0.94
C GLN A 72 -15.53 2.51 1.04
N THR A 73 -16.65 2.35 0.32
CA THR A 73 -17.29 1.04 0.16
C THR A 73 -16.54 0.20 -0.87
N LEU A 74 -16.23 -1.05 -0.55
CA LEU A 74 -15.34 -1.90 -1.37
C LEU A 74 -16.04 -2.66 -2.52
N GLY A 75 -17.36 -2.59 -2.64
CA GLY A 75 -18.14 -3.45 -3.55
C GLY A 75 -17.78 -3.38 -5.05
N ASN A 76 -17.11 -2.32 -5.50
CA ASN A 76 -16.66 -2.13 -6.89
C ASN A 76 -15.12 -2.04 -7.00
N THR A 77 -14.39 -2.68 -6.08
CA THR A 77 -12.92 -2.68 -6.04
C THR A 77 -12.35 -4.05 -6.36
N GLY A 78 -11.03 -4.16 -6.49
CA GLY A 78 -10.31 -5.43 -6.68
C GLY A 78 -10.03 -6.22 -5.40
N PHE A 79 -10.58 -5.79 -4.25
CA PHE A 79 -10.39 -6.50 -2.99
C PHE A 79 -11.21 -7.80 -2.93
N GLY A 80 -10.76 -8.73 -2.10
CA GLY A 80 -11.40 -10.03 -1.93
C GLY A 80 -12.83 -9.91 -1.39
N ARG A 81 -13.71 -10.83 -1.82
CA ARG A 81 -15.16 -10.78 -1.49
C ARG A 81 -15.50 -10.85 0.00
N PHE A 82 -14.56 -11.22 0.87
CA PHE A 82 -14.79 -11.21 2.33
C PHE A 82 -14.70 -9.81 2.94
N TYR A 83 -14.18 -8.82 2.21
CA TYR A 83 -14.15 -7.43 2.66
C TYR A 83 -15.38 -6.70 2.11
N GLU A 84 -16.43 -6.63 2.93
CA GLU A 84 -17.72 -6.02 2.57
C GLU A 84 -17.95 -4.70 3.31
N GLY A 85 -18.75 -3.82 2.71
CA GLY A 85 -19.10 -2.54 3.34
C GLY A 85 -17.96 -1.52 3.27
N LYS A 86 -17.91 -0.65 4.27
CA LYS A 86 -17.05 0.53 4.30
C LYS A 86 -15.74 0.23 5.03
N HIS A 87 -14.61 0.43 4.34
CA HIS A 87 -13.29 0.20 4.90
C HIS A 87 -12.31 1.32 4.59
N ASN A 88 -11.29 1.44 5.44
CA ASN A 88 -10.10 2.20 5.11
C ASN A 88 -9.29 1.43 4.05
N SER A 89 -8.92 2.12 2.99
CA SER A 89 -8.00 1.63 1.98
C SER A 89 -6.92 2.67 1.66
N TRP A 90 -5.75 2.20 1.28
CA TRP A 90 -4.62 3.02 0.90
C TRP A 90 -4.30 2.82 -0.57
N HIS A 91 -4.01 3.95 -1.23
CA HIS A 91 -3.74 4.00 -2.64
C HIS A 91 -2.43 4.73 -2.87
N PHE A 92 -1.51 4.09 -3.58
CA PHE A 92 -0.19 4.63 -3.86
C PHE A 92 0.10 4.57 -5.35
N GLN A 93 0.44 5.72 -5.94
CA GLN A 93 0.78 5.85 -7.34
C GLN A 93 2.29 5.92 -7.51
N PHE A 94 2.82 5.17 -8.47
CA PHE A 94 4.24 5.15 -8.77
C PHE A 94 4.49 4.93 -10.25
N PHE A 95 5.72 5.17 -10.68
CA PHE A 95 6.12 5.18 -12.07
C PHE A 95 7.40 4.39 -12.30
N THR A 96 7.51 3.73 -13.46
CA THR A 96 8.75 3.13 -13.96
C THR A 96 9.17 3.76 -15.27
N GLU A 97 10.47 3.73 -15.58
CA GLU A 97 10.99 4.12 -16.89
C GLU A 97 10.99 2.96 -17.89
N GLN A 98 11.20 1.74 -17.39
CA GLN A 98 11.29 0.54 -18.20
C GLN A 98 9.90 -0.09 -18.39
N MET A 99 9.64 -0.55 -19.61
CA MET A 99 8.46 -1.33 -19.94
C MET A 99 8.59 -2.76 -19.39
N GLU A 100 7.46 -3.41 -19.14
CA GLU A 100 7.40 -4.86 -18.85
C GLU A 100 8.18 -5.32 -17.60
N VAL A 101 8.57 -4.41 -16.71
CA VAL A 101 9.29 -4.72 -15.45
C VAL A 101 8.48 -5.63 -14.53
N TYR A 102 7.15 -5.45 -14.53
CA TYR A 102 6.23 -6.12 -13.62
C TYR A 102 5.32 -7.14 -14.30
N GLY A 103 5.53 -7.41 -15.58
CA GLY A 103 4.66 -8.29 -16.35
C GLY A 103 4.71 -7.98 -17.83
N ASP A 104 3.78 -8.54 -18.59
CA ASP A 104 3.70 -8.38 -20.03
C ASP A 104 2.48 -7.54 -20.44
N ALA A 105 2.22 -7.45 -21.74
CA ALA A 105 1.07 -6.71 -22.26
C ALA A 105 -0.30 -7.29 -21.84
N GLN A 106 -0.37 -8.57 -21.44
CA GLN A 106 -1.62 -9.23 -21.02
C GLN A 106 -1.87 -9.06 -19.52
N ASP A 107 -0.84 -9.24 -18.70
CA ASP A 107 -0.87 -8.94 -17.25
C ASP A 107 0.33 -8.07 -16.85
N PRO A 108 0.23 -6.74 -17.01
CA PRO A 108 1.33 -5.81 -16.72
C PRO A 108 1.69 -5.75 -15.23
N THR A 109 0.91 -6.40 -14.36
CA THR A 109 1.10 -6.41 -12.90
C THR A 109 1.39 -7.79 -12.34
N GLY A 110 1.53 -8.81 -13.20
CA GLY A 110 1.60 -10.21 -12.77
C GLY A 110 2.72 -10.47 -11.77
N GLN A 111 3.93 -9.96 -12.04
CA GLN A 111 5.09 -10.14 -11.17
C GLN A 111 4.92 -9.43 -9.82
N LEU A 112 4.23 -8.29 -9.76
CA LEU A 112 3.93 -7.61 -8.49
C LEU A 112 3.04 -8.46 -7.59
N LYS A 113 2.08 -9.19 -8.17
CA LYS A 113 1.22 -10.11 -7.41
C LYS A 113 2.07 -11.19 -6.76
N ASP A 114 3.01 -11.77 -7.48
CA ASP A 114 3.88 -12.83 -6.96
C ASP A 114 4.87 -12.30 -5.90
N ASP A 115 5.50 -11.16 -6.16
CA ASP A 115 6.50 -10.57 -5.26
C ASP A 115 5.91 -10.19 -3.90
N PHE A 116 4.67 -9.69 -3.88
CA PHE A 116 4.01 -9.26 -2.66
C PHE A 116 3.37 -10.41 -1.89
N ASN A 117 2.95 -11.48 -2.57
CA ASN A 117 2.10 -12.48 -1.94
C ASN A 117 2.82 -13.12 -0.74
N LEU A 118 2.12 -13.17 0.40
CA LEU A 118 2.61 -13.73 1.66
C LEU A 118 3.82 -13.00 2.29
N VAL A 119 4.21 -11.82 1.78
CA VAL A 119 5.22 -10.99 2.45
C VAL A 119 4.63 -10.45 3.76
N PRO A 120 5.33 -10.60 4.90
CA PRO A 120 4.83 -10.15 6.20
C PRO A 120 4.56 -8.65 6.28
N ILE A 121 3.53 -8.30 7.04
CA ILE A 121 3.16 -6.92 7.37
C ILE A 121 2.96 -6.77 8.89
N ILE A 122 2.92 -5.53 9.35
CA ILE A 122 2.54 -5.19 10.73
C ILE A 122 1.06 -4.79 10.75
N ASN A 123 0.24 -5.64 11.37
CA ASN A 123 -1.19 -5.43 11.56
C ASN A 123 -1.51 -4.49 12.74
N PHE A 124 -2.80 -4.17 12.89
CA PHE A 124 -3.36 -3.40 14.00
C PHE A 124 -2.81 -1.96 14.07
N CYS A 125 -2.65 -1.34 12.90
CA CYS A 125 -2.44 0.10 12.78
C CYS A 125 -3.81 0.79 12.73
N LYS A 126 -4.31 1.15 11.54
CA LYS A 126 -5.64 1.74 11.35
C LYS A 126 -6.48 1.05 10.27
N GLU A 127 -6.10 -0.18 9.91
CA GLU A 127 -6.92 -1.04 9.08
C GLU A 127 -8.28 -1.24 9.76
N THR A 128 -9.36 -1.20 8.97
CA THR A 128 -10.69 -1.58 9.45
C THR A 128 -11.10 -2.98 8.98
N ALA A 129 -10.29 -3.58 8.11
CA ALA A 129 -10.43 -4.96 7.67
C ALA A 129 -9.58 -5.90 8.53
N THR A 130 -10.02 -7.14 8.71
CA THR A 130 -9.25 -8.19 9.40
C THR A 130 -8.74 -9.18 8.38
N PHE A 131 -7.43 -9.46 8.41
CA PHE A 131 -6.80 -10.37 7.46
C PHE A 131 -6.65 -11.77 8.05
N PRO A 132 -6.76 -12.84 7.23
CA PRO A 132 -6.56 -14.21 7.70
C PRO A 132 -5.10 -14.47 8.13
N THR A 133 -4.15 -13.74 7.54
CA THR A 133 -2.73 -13.79 7.87
C THR A 133 -2.16 -12.36 7.92
N SER A 134 -1.12 -12.13 8.72
CA SER A 134 -0.40 -10.85 8.76
C SER A 134 0.55 -10.71 7.58
N THR A 135 0.01 -10.78 6.36
CA THR A 135 0.75 -10.68 5.10
C THR A 135 -0.01 -9.86 4.07
N PHE A 136 0.69 -9.37 3.05
CA PHE A 136 0.03 -8.99 1.80
C PHE A 136 -0.57 -10.26 1.16
N ILE A 137 -1.81 -10.16 0.67
CA ILE A 137 -2.54 -11.24 -0.01
C ILE A 137 -3.00 -10.69 -1.35
N THR A 138 -2.46 -11.26 -2.42
CA THR A 138 -2.65 -10.76 -3.80
C THR A 138 -3.27 -11.80 -4.73
N GLN A 139 -3.41 -13.06 -4.28
CA GLN A 139 -3.81 -14.17 -5.13
C GLN A 139 -5.10 -14.90 -4.70
N ASP A 140 -5.47 -14.89 -3.41
CA ASP A 140 -6.72 -15.52 -2.96
C ASP A 140 -7.93 -14.59 -3.17
N HIS A 141 -8.71 -14.87 -4.22
CA HIS A 141 -9.93 -14.15 -4.59
C HIS A 141 -10.91 -13.86 -3.43
N ASN A 142 -10.89 -14.65 -2.36
CA ASN A 142 -11.72 -14.39 -1.17
C ASN A 142 -11.15 -13.29 -0.29
N THR A 143 -9.83 -13.22 -0.18
CA THR A 143 -9.11 -12.51 0.87
C THR A 143 -8.03 -11.55 0.36
N ILE A 144 -7.99 -11.25 -0.95
CA ILE A 144 -7.11 -10.23 -1.54
C ILE A 144 -7.23 -8.91 -0.77
N ASN A 145 -6.18 -8.57 -0.02
CA ASN A 145 -6.08 -7.31 0.71
C ASN A 145 -5.23 -6.29 -0.05
N THR A 146 -4.56 -6.70 -1.12
CA THR A 146 -3.68 -5.86 -1.93
C THR A 146 -3.77 -6.26 -3.39
N TYR A 147 -4.01 -5.29 -4.27
CA TYR A 147 -4.00 -5.51 -5.72
C TYR A 147 -3.36 -4.32 -6.45
N PHE A 148 -3.06 -4.52 -7.73
CA PHE A 148 -2.34 -3.57 -8.54
C PHE A 148 -3.15 -3.18 -9.77
N SER A 149 -2.93 -1.98 -10.27
CA SER A 149 -3.44 -1.54 -11.57
C SER A 149 -2.37 -0.84 -12.39
N TYR A 150 -2.46 -0.98 -13.71
CA TYR A 150 -1.60 -0.31 -14.68
C TYR A 150 -2.46 0.69 -15.46
N THR A 151 -2.07 1.97 -15.45
CA THR A 151 -2.84 3.06 -16.08
C THR A 151 -2.33 3.39 -17.49
N GLY A 152 -1.19 2.84 -17.90
CA GLY A 152 -0.61 3.08 -19.21
C GLY A 152 0.60 4.02 -19.19
N ILE A 153 0.87 4.61 -20.36
CA ILE A 153 1.95 5.57 -20.55
C ILE A 153 1.52 6.93 -19.98
N TYR A 154 2.29 7.42 -19.02
CA TYR A 154 2.24 8.77 -18.51
C TYR A 154 3.19 9.67 -19.29
N ASN A 155 2.61 10.55 -20.11
CA ASN A 155 3.31 11.61 -20.83
C ASN A 155 3.24 12.87 -19.97
N LYS A 156 4.40 13.34 -19.48
CA LYS A 156 4.54 14.67 -18.90
C LYS A 156 4.53 15.72 -20.00
#